data_AF-A0AAN9ZFT7-F1
#
_entry.id   AF-A0AAN9ZFT7-F1
#
_cell.length_a   1.000
_cell.length_b   1.000
_cell.length_c   1.000
_cell.angle_alpha   90.00
_cell.angle_beta   90.00
_cell.angle_gamma   90.00
#
_symmetry.space_group_name_H-M   'P 1'
#
loop_
_entity.id
_entity.type
_entity.pdbx_description
1 polymer ?
#
loop_
_entity_poly.entity_id
_entity_poly.type
_entity_poly.pdbx_seq_one_letter_code
_entity_poly.pdbx_strand_id
1 'polypeptide(L)' 'MEVLAADILWKRSVSKCGMRYSTVVSDGDEKTVIHLVKDAVYGHDVQIEKEECINHVAKKMETRLKNLV' A
#
# COMPACT_ATOMS: atom_id res chain seq x y z
N MET A 1 -4.46 8.05 -9.67
CA MET A 1 -4.30 6.98 -10.68
C MET A 1 -3.94 5.65 -10.02
N GLU A 2 -2.95 5.64 -9.11
CA GLU A 2 -2.49 4.43 -8.40
C GLU A 2 -3.57 3.75 -7.53
N VAL A 3 -4.39 4.53 -6.83
CA VAL A 3 -5.49 4.01 -6.01
C VAL A 3 -6.48 3.16 -6.82
N LEU A 4 -6.88 3.62 -8.00
CA LEU A 4 -7.79 2.90 -8.89
C LEU A 4 -7.15 1.64 -9.48
N ALA A 5 -5.87 1.72 -9.83
CA ALA A 5 -5.13 0.56 -10.32
C ALA A 5 -5.02 -0.53 -9.24
N ALA A 6 -4.74 -0.14 -7.99
CA ALA A 6 -4.72 -1.05 -6.85
C ALA A 6 -6.09 -1.69 -6.63
N ASP A 7 -7.18 -0.91 -6.60
CA ASP A 7 -8.52 -1.46 -6.44
C ASP A 7 -8.86 -2.56 -7.46
N ILE A 8 -8.58 -2.29 -8.74
CA ILE A 8 -8.80 -3.26 -9.82
C ILE A 8 -7.93 -4.51 -9.64
N LEU A 9 -6.64 -4.35 -9.30
CA LEU A 9 -5.71 -5.48 -9.13
C LEU A 9 -6.11 -6.37 -7.94
N TRP A 10 -6.56 -5.76 -6.84
CA TRP A 10 -6.94 -6.47 -5.62
C TRP A 10 -8.28 -7.19 -5.79
N LYS A 11 -9.25 -6.61 -6.48
CA LYS A 11 -10.49 -7.33 -6.84
C LYS A 11 -10.23 -8.48 -7.83
N ARG A 12 -9.25 -8.32 -8.72
CA ARG A 12 -8.84 -9.37 -9.67
C ARG A 12 -8.12 -10.54 -9.01
N SER A 13 -7.31 -10.32 -7.97
CA SER A 13 -6.60 -11.41 -7.28
C SER A 13 -7.57 -12.48 -6.75
N VAL A 14 -8.71 -12.06 -6.21
CA VAL A 14 -9.76 -12.99 -5.74
C VAL A 14 -10.51 -13.61 -6.90
N SER A 15 -11.02 -12.78 -7.82
CA SER A 15 -11.91 -13.25 -8.89
C SER A 15 -11.21 -14.07 -9.99
N LYS A 16 -9.90 -13.90 -10.20
CA LYS A 16 -9.13 -14.56 -11.25
C LYS A 16 -8.05 -15.50 -10.74
N CYS A 17 -7.51 -15.25 -9.55
CA CYS A 17 -6.39 -16.03 -9.01
C CYS A 17 -6.75 -16.79 -7.73
N GLY A 18 -7.92 -16.57 -7.14
CA GLY A 18 -8.34 -17.23 -5.89
C GLY A 18 -7.42 -16.92 -4.70
N MET A 19 -6.70 -15.80 -4.73
CA MET A 19 -5.74 -15.41 -3.69
C MET A 19 -6.05 -14.02 -3.14
N ARG A 20 -5.47 -13.71 -1.98
CA ARG A 20 -5.55 -12.39 -1.35
C ARG A 20 -4.15 -11.87 -1.09
N TYR A 21 -3.94 -10.59 -1.33
CA TYR A 21 -2.74 -9.90 -0.88
C TYR A 21 -2.88 -9.56 0.61
N SER A 22 -1.84 -9.81 1.39
CA SER A 22 -1.77 -9.40 2.81
C SER A 22 -1.07 -8.05 2.98
N THR A 23 -0.10 -7.77 2.12
CA THR A 23 0.83 -6.65 2.30
C THR A 23 1.05 -5.91 0.98
N VAL A 24 1.19 -4.59 1.06
CA VAL A 24 1.58 -3.73 -0.06
C VAL A 24 2.80 -2.91 0.30
N VAL A 25 3.84 -3.00 -0.53
CA VAL A 25 5.02 -2.14 -0.43
C VAL A 25 4.81 -0.95 -1.35
N SER A 26 4.83 0.27 -0.79
CA SER A 26 4.69 1.49 -1.58
C SER A 26 5.57 2.64 -1.07
N ASP A 27 5.68 3.68 -1.89
CA ASP A 27 6.41 4.92 -1.58
C ASP A 27 5.47 5.89 -0.85
N GLY A 28 5.73 6.22 0.42
CA GLY A 28 5.23 7.39 1.16
C GLY A 28 3.72 7.51 1.40
N ASP A 29 2.90 7.47 0.35
CA ASP A 29 1.48 7.80 0.37
C ASP A 29 0.61 6.62 0.84
N GLU A 30 -0.19 6.85 1.88
CA GLU A 30 -1.06 5.83 2.50
C GLU A 30 -2.44 5.74 1.85
N LYS A 31 -2.75 6.64 0.90
CA LYS A 31 -4.08 6.76 0.27
C LYS A 31 -4.58 5.46 -0.34
N THR A 32 -3.68 4.68 -0.95
CA THR A 32 -4.03 3.40 -1.57
C THR A 32 -4.52 2.39 -0.55
N VAL A 33 -3.80 2.23 0.56
CA VAL A 33 -4.17 1.27 1.62
C VAL A 33 -5.47 1.70 2.30
N ILE A 34 -5.59 2.99 2.61
CA ILE A 34 -6.82 3.55 3.20
C ILE A 34 -8.03 3.28 2.29
N HIS A 35 -7.87 3.47 0.98
CA HIS A 35 -8.94 3.18 0.02
C HIS A 35 -9.30 1.70 -0.01
N LEU A 36 -8.32 0.79 -0.10
CA LEU A 36 -8.55 -0.66 -0.14
C LEU A 36 -9.24 -1.18 1.13
N VAL A 37 -8.84 -0.67 2.30
CA VAL A 37 -9.46 -1.02 3.59
C VAL A 37 -10.88 -0.47 3.65
N LYS A 38 -11.10 0.77 3.22
CA LYS A 38 -12.43 1.39 3.20
C LYS A 38 -13.40 0.70 2.23
N ASP A 39 -12.90 0.24 1.07
CA ASP A 39 -13.68 -0.50 0.09
C ASP A 39 -13.92 -1.97 0.53
N ALA A 40 -13.29 -2.40 1.63
CA ALA A 40 -13.38 -3.75 2.17
C ALA A 40 -13.16 -4.82 1.09
N VAL A 41 -12.12 -4.65 0.27
CA VAL A 41 -11.87 -5.49 -0.94
C VAL A 41 -11.78 -6.98 -0.64
N TYR A 42 -11.41 -7.36 0.58
CA TYR A 42 -11.37 -8.74 1.07
C TYR A 42 -12.29 -8.99 2.28
N GLY A 43 -13.16 -8.04 2.61
CA GLY A 43 -13.98 -8.03 3.83
C GLY A 43 -13.25 -7.41 5.04
N HIS A 44 -13.99 -7.14 6.12
CA HIS A 44 -13.46 -6.51 7.34
C HIS A 44 -12.58 -7.41 8.20
N ASP A 45 -12.57 -8.71 7.94
CA ASP A 45 -11.78 -9.71 8.67
C ASP A 45 -10.32 -9.73 8.21
N VAL A 46 -10.04 -9.28 6.99
CA VAL A 46 -8.70 -9.33 6.39
C VAL A 46 -8.01 -7.98 6.55
N GLN A 47 -6.95 -7.96 7.35
CA GLN A 47 -6.10 -6.79 7.52
C GLN A 47 -5.13 -6.66 6.34
N ILE A 48 -5.01 -5.45 5.81
CA ILE A 48 -4.08 -5.10 4.73
C ILE A 48 -2.97 -4.24 5.33
N GLU A 49 -1.74 -4.74 5.28
CA GLU A 49 -0.58 -4.05 5.84
C GLU A 49 0.14 -3.22 4.77
N LYS A 50 0.55 -2.00 5.13
CA LYS A 50 1.42 -1.16 4.30
C LYS A 50 2.85 -1.28 4.81
N GLU A 51 3.78 -1.55 3.90
CA GLU A 51 5.21 -1.42 4.14
C GLU A 51 5.80 -0.29 3.29
N GLU A 52 6.81 0.38 3.84
CA GLU A 52 7.53 1.46 3.15
C GLU A 52 8.69 0.88 2.34
N CYS A 53 8.88 1.38 1.12
CA CYS A 53 10.05 1.03 0.32
C CYS A 53 11.35 1.46 1.03
N ILE A 54 12.32 0.54 1.16
CA ILE A 54 13.60 0.82 1.82
C ILE A 54 14.35 2.02 1.23
N ASN A 55 14.28 2.20 -0.10
CA ASN A 55 14.87 3.35 -0.77
C ASN A 55 14.17 4.66 -0.39
N HIS A 56 12.85 4.62 -0.18
CA HIS A 56 12.10 5.78 0.31
C HIS A 56 12.48 6.09 1.76
N VAL A 57 12.58 5.07 2.61
CA VAL A 57 13.03 5.22 4.01
C VAL A 57 14.42 5.87 4.05
N ALA A 58 15.36 5.40 3.23
CA ALA A 58 16.70 5.98 3.12
C ALA A 58 16.67 7.44 2.67
N LYS A 59 15.90 7.78 1.63
CA LYS A 59 15.74 9.16 1.15
C LYS A 59 15.11 10.08 2.20
N LYS A 60 14.12 9.59 2.94
CA LYS A 60 13.48 10.32 4.04
C LYS A 60 14.47 10.59 5.16
N MET A 61 15.27 9.60 5.52
CA MET A 61 16.34 9.73 6.52
C MET A 61 17.39 10.76 6.07
N GLU A 62 17.88 10.68 4.82
CA GLU A 62 18.82 11.64 4.24
C GLU A 62 18.26 13.08 4.30
N THR A 63 17.01 13.25 3.87
CA THR A 63 16.35 14.57 3.89
C THR A 63 16.24 15.12 5.30
N ARG A 64 15.90 14.28 6.30
CA ARG A 64 15.83 14.72 7.70
C ARG A 64 17.19 15.13 8.24
N LEU A 65 18.24 14.36 7.94
CA LEU A 65 19.62 14.69 8.34
C LEU A 65 20.09 16.02 7.74
N LYS A 66 19.83 16.24 6.45
CA LYS A 66 20.16 17.52 5.76
C LYS A 66 19.45 18.74 6.32
N ASN A 67 18.31 18.57 7.00
CA ASN A 67 17.58 19.68 7.62
C ASN A 67 18.00 19.96 9.07
N LEU A 68 18.86 19.12 9.66
CA LEU A 68 19.40 19.30 11.01
C LEU A 68 20.74 20.07 11.02
N VAL A 69 21.39 20.18 9.87
CA VAL A 69 22.63 20.92 9.60
C VAL A 69 22.30 22.16 8.79
#